data_AF-W9R4M2-F1
#
_entry.id   AF-W9R4M2-F1
#
_cell.length_a   1.000
_cell.length_b   1.000
_cell.length_c   1.000
_cell.angle_alpha   90.00
_cell.angle_beta   90.00
_cell.angle_gamma   90.00
#
_symmetry.space_group_name_H-M   'P 1'
#
loop_
_entity.id
_entity.type
_entity.pdbx_description
1 polymer ?
#
loop_
_entity_poly.entity_id
_entity_poly.type
_entity_poly.pdbx_seq_one_letter_code
_entity_poly.pdbx_strand_id
1 'polypeptide(L)'
;MVEEVMEGVASIALLPCGSISGHFIQLPHSICYGLQATELACERECSRGEDYRLIKLTIIDYNRKKERDVILERRGHDAARLRTIDHAHGWEKDVVSMVEEKHGKNKIMISFDCETLKAEKAAEDHIKHFMPKLAGLDAVVNIGRMTIAGLDFEAEEVDGNQNRPDNI
;
A
#
# COMPACT_ATOMS: atom_id res chain seq x y z
N MET A 1 -8.18 -13.80 19.92
CA MET A 1 -8.23 -14.14 18.48
C MET A 1 -6.83 -13.85 17.97
N VAL A 2 -6.15 -14.85 17.40
CA VAL A 2 -4.81 -14.63 16.83
C VAL A 2 -5.05 -13.87 15.53
N GLU A 3 -4.55 -12.64 15.41
CA GLU A 3 -4.60 -11.90 14.16
C GLU A 3 -3.88 -12.73 13.09
N GLU A 4 -4.53 -13.00 11.95
CA GLU A 4 -3.85 -13.67 10.85
C GLU A 4 -2.75 -12.74 10.31
N VAL A 5 -1.51 -13.17 10.51
CA VAL A 5 -0.32 -12.51 9.95
C VAL A 5 0.08 -13.28 8.71
N MET A 6 0.11 -12.58 7.59
CA MET A 6 0.64 -13.06 6.32
C MET A 6 2.07 -12.56 6.17
N GLU A 7 2.99 -13.48 5.91
CA GLU A 7 4.38 -13.17 5.60
C GLU A 7 4.72 -13.69 4.22
N GLY A 8 5.60 -13.00 3.51
CA GLY A 8 5.98 -13.41 2.17
C GLY A 8 6.87 -12.41 1.46
N VAL A 9 6.86 -12.51 0.12
CA VAL A 9 7.69 -11.69 -0.76
C VAL A 9 6.80 -10.86 -1.66
N ALA A 10 7.07 -9.56 -1.73
CA ALA A 10 6.43 -8.67 -2.69
C ALA A 10 7.40 -8.29 -3.81
N SER A 11 6.85 -8.17 -5.03
CA SER A 11 7.50 -7.53 -6.16
C SER A 11 6.65 -6.35 -6.60
N ILE A 12 7.23 -5.16 -6.55
CA ILE A 12 6.55 -3.88 -6.65
C ILE A 12 7.20 -3.04 -7.75
N ALA A 13 6.49 -2.80 -8.84
CA ALA A 13 6.84 -1.81 -9.84
C ALA A 13 6.39 -0.42 -9.37
N LEU A 14 7.34 0.52 -9.33
CA LEU A 14 7.08 1.94 -9.11
C LEU A 14 7.15 2.66 -10.46
N LEU A 15 6.04 3.25 -10.86
CA LEU A 15 5.93 4.02 -12.10
C LEU A 15 6.44 5.46 -11.91
N PRO A 16 6.93 6.13 -12.97
CA PRO A 16 7.35 7.54 -12.90
C PRO A 16 6.29 8.51 -12.38
N CYS A 17 5.01 8.17 -12.55
CA CYS A 17 3.88 8.96 -12.01
C CYS A 17 3.65 8.78 -10.50
N GLY A 18 4.50 8.03 -9.80
CA GLY A 18 4.38 7.73 -8.37
C GLY A 18 3.40 6.59 -8.03
N SER A 19 2.66 6.09 -9.02
CA SER A 19 1.78 4.93 -8.84
C SER A 19 2.58 3.64 -8.70
N ILE A 20 2.02 2.71 -7.94
CA ILE A 20 2.63 1.42 -7.65
C ILE A 20 1.73 0.31 -8.19
N SER A 21 2.34 -0.73 -8.76
CA SER A 21 1.66 -1.98 -9.10
C SER A 21 2.57 -3.16 -8.83
N GLY A 22 2.03 -4.28 -8.37
CA GLY A 22 2.84 -5.42 -7.99
C GLY A 22 2.04 -6.61 -7.54
N HIS A 23 2.73 -7.56 -6.94
CA HIS A 23 2.13 -8.73 -6.34
C HIS A 23 2.84 -9.08 -5.03
N PHE A 24 2.08 -9.66 -4.10
CA PHE A 24 2.56 -10.24 -2.86
C PHE A 24 2.29 -11.74 -2.87
N ILE A 25 3.32 -12.54 -2.69
CA ILE A 25 3.23 -14.00 -2.59
C ILE A 25 3.35 -14.36 -1.11
N GLN A 26 2.23 -14.76 -0.51
CA GLN A 26 2.18 -15.25 0.86
C GLN A 26 2.87 -16.62 0.94
N LEU A 27 3.77 -16.78 1.90
CA LEU A 27 4.43 -18.04 2.21
C LEU A 27 3.83 -18.68 3.48
N PRO A 28 3.91 -20.02 3.63
CA PRO A 28 4.38 -21.00 2.63
C PRO A 28 3.32 -21.35 1.57
N HIS A 29 2.08 -20.88 1.73
CA HIS A 29 0.92 -21.32 0.92
C HIS A 29 0.96 -20.89 -0.55
N SER A 30 1.90 -20.02 -0.93
CA SER A 30 2.10 -19.54 -2.31
C SER A 30 0.85 -18.88 -2.90
N ILE A 31 0.07 -18.20 -2.05
CA ILE A 31 -1.11 -17.43 -2.46
C ILE A 31 -0.64 -16.09 -2.99
N CYS A 32 -1.08 -15.71 -4.19
CA CYS A 32 -0.71 -14.47 -4.85
C CYS A 32 -1.82 -13.42 -4.70
N TYR A 33 -1.46 -12.27 -4.13
CA TYR A 33 -2.31 -11.09 -4.01
C TYR A 33 -1.81 -10.01 -4.96
N GLY A 34 -2.74 -9.29 -5.59
CA GLY A 34 -2.42 -8.10 -6.37
C GLY A 34 -2.18 -6.90 -5.45
N LEU A 35 -1.23 -6.05 -5.82
CA LEU A 35 -0.96 -4.78 -5.15
C LEU A 35 -1.12 -3.66 -6.17
N GLN A 36 -1.87 -2.63 -5.82
CA GLN A 36 -1.98 -1.40 -6.60
C GLN A 36 -2.01 -0.21 -5.65
N ALA A 37 -1.22 0.82 -5.88
CA ALA A 37 -1.30 2.03 -5.06
C ALA A 37 -1.23 3.31 -5.86
N THR A 38 -1.89 4.34 -5.35
CA THR A 38 -1.82 5.70 -5.87
C THR A 38 -1.39 6.66 -4.77
N GLU A 39 -0.62 7.68 -5.14
CA GLU A 39 -0.25 8.75 -4.22
C GLU A 39 -1.48 9.59 -3.86
N LEU A 40 -1.64 9.86 -2.57
CA LEU A 40 -2.64 10.79 -2.07
C LEU A 40 -2.05 12.19 -2.05
N ALA A 41 -2.71 13.12 -2.74
CA ALA A 41 -2.36 14.53 -2.65
C ALA A 41 -2.56 15.02 -1.21
N CYS A 42 -1.48 15.45 -0.55
CA CYS A 42 -1.56 16.10 0.75
C CYS A 42 -1.49 17.61 0.55
N GLU A 43 -2.52 18.34 0.99
CA GLU A 43 -2.58 19.81 0.86
C GLU A 43 -1.58 20.54 1.78
N ARG A 44 -0.98 19.82 2.76
CA ARG A 44 0.03 20.37 3.67
C ARG A 44 1.41 19.78 3.36
N GLU A 45 2.32 20.69 3.03
CA GLU A 45 3.74 20.42 2.84
C GLU A 45 4.29 19.83 4.14
N CYS A 46 4.68 18.55 4.08
CA CYS A 46 5.25 17.86 5.23
C CYS A 46 6.56 18.56 5.61
N SER A 47 6.63 19.12 6.82
CA SER A 47 7.84 19.76 7.36
C SER A 47 9.01 18.79 7.62
N ARG A 48 8.82 17.50 7.29
CA ARG A 48 9.85 16.46 7.32
C ARG A 48 10.35 16.26 5.90
N GLY A 49 11.62 16.62 5.68
CA GLY A 49 12.29 16.65 4.37
C GLY A 49 11.93 15.53 3.39
N GLU A 50 11.73 15.97 2.15
CA GLU A 50 11.67 15.37 0.81
C GLU A 50 11.25 13.90 0.51
N ASP A 51 11.09 12.97 1.45
CA ASP A 51 10.92 11.54 1.07
C ASP A 51 9.68 10.82 1.66
N TYR A 52 8.67 11.56 2.06
CA TYR A 52 7.44 11.02 2.66
C TYR A 52 6.24 11.20 1.74
N ARG A 53 5.59 10.10 1.36
CA ARG A 53 4.34 10.14 0.58
C ARG A 53 3.27 9.27 1.22
N LEU A 54 2.05 9.79 1.33
CA LEU A 54 0.89 8.97 1.66
C LEU A 54 0.40 8.29 0.39
N ILE A 55 0.13 7.00 0.47
CA ILE A 55 -0.42 6.23 -0.64
C ILE A 55 -1.67 5.49 -0.18
N LYS A 56 -2.63 5.35 -1.09
CA LYS A 56 -3.75 4.42 -0.94
C LYS A 56 -3.35 3.12 -1.64
N LEU A 57 -3.09 2.07 -0.87
CA LEU A 57 -2.80 0.73 -1.37
C LEU A 57 -4.10 -0.08 -1.41
N THR A 58 -4.39 -0.68 -2.55
CA THR A 58 -5.43 -1.69 -2.76
C THR A 58 -4.76 -3.06 -2.82
N ILE A 59 -5.13 -3.96 -1.91
CA ILE A 59 -4.75 -5.36 -1.91
C ILE A 59 -5.88 -6.16 -2.55
N ILE A 60 -5.57 -6.98 -3.55
CA ILE A 60 -6.54 -7.71 -4.35
C ILE A 60 -6.36 -9.21 -4.13
N ASP A 61 -7.39 -9.89 -3.64
CA ASP A 61 -7.51 -11.35 -3.65
C ASP A 61 -8.20 -11.79 -4.95
N TYR A 62 -7.41 -12.28 -5.91
CA TYR A 62 -7.92 -12.75 -7.20
C TYR A 62 -8.80 -14.00 -7.08
N ASN A 63 -8.58 -14.85 -6.06
CA ASN A 63 -9.34 -16.09 -5.88
C ASN A 63 -10.75 -15.78 -5.39
N ARG A 64 -10.87 -14.84 -4.45
CA ARG A 64 -12.17 -14.42 -3.88
C ARG A 64 -12.82 -13.28 -4.66
N LYS A 65 -12.08 -12.64 -5.58
CA LYS A 65 -12.49 -11.42 -6.30
C LYS A 65 -12.88 -10.31 -5.34
N LYS A 66 -12.05 -10.12 -4.30
CA LYS A 66 -12.23 -9.10 -3.28
C LYS A 66 -11.02 -8.19 -3.23
N GLU A 67 -11.25 -6.95 -2.83
CA GLU A 67 -10.20 -5.97 -2.65
C GLU A 67 -10.36 -5.23 -1.33
N ARG A 68 -9.25 -4.74 -0.81
CA ARG A 68 -9.20 -3.93 0.41
C ARG A 68 -8.25 -2.78 0.26
N ASP A 69 -8.73 -1.60 0.63
CA ASP A 69 -7.95 -0.39 0.65
C ASP A 69 -7.36 -0.14 2.02
N VAL A 70 -6.11 0.33 2.04
CA VAL A 70 -5.37 0.70 3.24
C VAL A 70 -4.48 1.89 2.93
N ILE A 71 -4.40 2.82 3.88
CA ILE A 71 -3.53 4.00 3.74
C ILE A 71 -2.19 3.70 4.38
N LEU A 72 -1.13 3.89 3.59
CA LEU A 72 0.24 3.62 3.99
C LEU A 72 1.13 4.83 3.81
N GLU A 73 2.23 4.82 4.55
CA GLU A 73 3.36 5.69 4.35
C GLU A 73 4.39 5.00 3.43
N ARG A 74 4.70 5.65 2.31
CA ARG A 74 5.83 5.30 1.43
C ARG A 74 7.03 6.15 1.82
N ARG A 75 8.16 5.49 2.09
CA ARG A 75 9.43 6.16 2.41
C ARG A 75 10.50 5.85 1.38
N GLY A 76 11.23 6.90 1.01
CA GLY A 76 12.30 6.87 0.01
C GLY A 76 11.74 7.01 -1.41
N HIS A 77 12.47 7.77 -2.24
CA HIS A 77 12.11 8.10 -3.61
C HIS A 77 11.63 6.90 -4.44
N ASP A 78 12.32 5.76 -4.29
CA ASP A 78 12.09 4.57 -5.11
C ASP A 78 11.15 3.54 -4.47
N ALA A 79 10.33 3.92 -3.48
CA ALA A 79 9.44 3.00 -2.74
C ALA A 79 10.18 1.89 -1.95
N ALA A 80 11.35 2.21 -1.41
CA ALA A 80 12.17 1.27 -0.66
C ALA A 80 11.47 0.68 0.58
N ARG A 81 10.52 1.42 1.17
CA ARG A 81 9.75 0.97 2.34
C ARG A 81 8.29 1.40 2.26
N LEU A 82 7.39 0.48 2.62
CA LEU A 82 5.99 0.78 2.94
C LEU A 82 5.72 0.43 4.40
N ARG A 83 4.98 1.30 5.10
CA ARG A 83 4.59 1.09 6.50
C ARG A 83 3.16 1.56 6.73
N THR A 84 2.41 0.86 7.58
CA THR A 84 1.19 1.41 8.17
C THR A 84 1.52 2.64 9.02
N ILE A 85 0.56 3.55 9.10
CA ILE A 85 0.62 4.73 9.96
C ILE A 85 0.44 4.25 11.41
N ASP A 86 1.51 3.79 12.04
CA ASP A 86 1.41 3.12 13.35
C ASP A 86 1.37 4.13 14.50
N HIS A 87 2.20 5.17 14.45
CA HIS A 87 2.12 6.37 15.27
C HIS A 87 2.87 7.45 14.51
N ALA A 88 2.19 8.52 14.13
CA ALA A 88 2.84 9.64 13.50
C ALA A 88 3.67 10.44 14.50
N HIS A 89 4.84 9.93 14.86
CA HIS A 89 5.87 10.78 15.45
C HIS A 89 6.37 11.73 14.36
N GLY A 90 5.65 12.83 14.13
CA GLY A 90 5.98 13.90 13.20
C GLY A 90 4.93 14.24 12.14
N TRP A 91 3.75 13.61 12.13
CA TRP A 91 2.60 14.24 11.46
C TRP A 91 1.86 15.06 12.50
N GLU A 92 1.35 16.23 12.10
CA GLU A 92 0.37 16.92 12.94
C GLU A 92 -0.77 15.95 13.22
N LYS A 93 -1.24 15.91 14.48
CA LYS A 93 -2.36 15.05 14.89
C LYS A 93 -3.53 15.18 13.91
N ASP A 94 -3.71 16.37 13.36
CA ASP A 94 -4.72 16.71 12.37
C ASP A 94 -4.64 15.85 11.09
N VAL A 95 -3.47 15.49 10.57
CA VAL A 95 -3.38 14.68 9.34
C VAL A 95 -3.73 13.22 9.60
N VAL A 96 -3.29 12.68 10.73
CA VAL A 96 -3.68 11.31 11.12
C VAL A 96 -5.17 11.26 11.41
N SER A 97 -5.69 12.22 12.16
CA SER A 97 -7.13 12.34 12.42
C SER A 97 -7.94 12.49 11.13
N MET A 98 -7.48 13.29 10.15
CA MET A 98 -8.17 13.42 8.85
C MET A 98 -8.16 12.12 8.03
N VAL A 99 -7.05 11.37 8.05
CA VAL A 99 -6.97 10.06 7.39
C VAL A 99 -7.87 9.06 8.09
N GLU A 100 -7.87 9.04 9.43
CA GLU A 100 -8.72 8.16 10.24
C GLU A 100 -10.22 8.52 10.13
N GLU A 101 -10.57 9.80 10.03
CA GLU A 101 -11.95 10.28 9.81
C GLU A 101 -12.46 9.93 8.41
N LYS A 102 -11.60 10.01 7.39
CA LYS A 102 -11.99 9.79 5.99
C LYS A 102 -11.92 8.32 5.56
N HIS A 103 -11.04 7.53 6.17
CA HIS A 103 -10.76 6.15 5.75
C HIS A 103 -10.95 5.11 6.88
N GLY A 104 -11.42 5.54 8.05
CA GLY A 104 -11.63 4.68 9.21
C GLY A 104 -10.34 4.30 9.93
N LYS A 105 -10.47 3.68 11.11
CA LYS A 105 -9.33 3.10 11.83
C LYS A 105 -8.82 1.90 11.05
N ASN A 106 -7.68 2.05 10.38
CA ASN A 106 -7.00 0.94 9.72
C ASN A 106 -6.57 -0.12 10.75
N LYS A 107 -7.32 -1.23 10.80
CA LYS A 107 -6.93 -2.43 11.57
C LYS A 107 -5.86 -3.26 10.85
N ILE A 108 -5.55 -2.90 9.60
CA ILE A 108 -4.59 -3.62 8.75
C ILE A 108 -3.20 -3.02 8.93
N MET A 109 -2.27 -3.84 9.41
CA MET A 109 -0.86 -3.48 9.54
C MET A 109 -0.06 -4.05 8.37
N ILE A 110 0.75 -3.21 7.74
CA ILE A 110 1.58 -3.57 6.59
C ILE A 110 3.00 -3.06 6.80
N SER A 111 3.96 -3.93 6.51
CA SER A 111 5.36 -3.54 6.34
C SER A 111 5.95 -4.18 5.10
N PHE A 112 6.62 -3.39 4.28
CA PHE A 112 7.44 -3.86 3.17
C PHE A 112 8.84 -3.26 3.25
N ASP A 113 9.87 -4.08 3.10
CA ASP A 113 11.26 -3.65 3.02
C ASP A 113 11.88 -4.18 1.73
N CYS A 114 12.32 -3.26 0.88
CA CYS A 114 13.05 -3.60 -0.33
C CYS A 114 14.40 -4.23 0.02
N GLU A 115 14.65 -5.42 -0.53
CA GLU A 115 15.92 -6.14 -0.45
C GLU A 115 16.67 -6.11 -1.78
N THR A 116 15.96 -5.94 -2.89
CA THR A 116 16.52 -5.87 -4.24
C THR A 116 15.80 -4.81 -5.07
N LEU A 117 16.53 -3.80 -5.50
CA LEU A 117 16.08 -2.81 -6.48
C LEU A 117 16.59 -3.17 -7.87
N LYS A 118 15.69 -3.22 -8.85
CA LYS A 118 16.01 -3.35 -10.27
C LYS A 118 15.65 -2.06 -10.98
N ALA A 119 16.52 -1.61 -11.87
CA ALA A 119 16.32 -0.46 -12.73
C ALA A 119 16.65 -0.80 -14.18
N GLU A 120 16.26 0.09 -15.10
CA GLU A 120 16.56 0.01 -16.53
C GLU A 120 16.24 -1.37 -17.11
N LYS A 121 17.19 -1.99 -17.83
CA LYS A 121 17.02 -3.28 -18.47
C LYS A 121 16.60 -4.39 -17.48
N ALA A 122 17.15 -4.40 -16.27
CA ALA A 122 16.82 -5.43 -15.29
C ALA A 122 15.39 -5.30 -14.76
N ALA A 123 14.88 -4.06 -14.65
CA ALA A 123 13.48 -3.81 -14.32
C ALA A 123 12.59 -4.19 -15.49
N GLU A 124 12.92 -3.76 -16.71
CA GLU A 124 12.13 -4.03 -17.91
C GLU A 124 12.02 -5.53 -18.21
N ASP A 125 13.11 -6.28 -18.07
CA ASP A 125 13.11 -7.74 -18.25
C ASP A 125 12.22 -8.43 -17.19
N HIS A 126 12.22 -7.94 -15.95
CA HIS A 126 11.32 -8.43 -14.91
C HIS A 126 9.86 -8.07 -15.22
N ILE A 127 9.58 -6.84 -15.60
CA ILE A 127 8.23 -6.35 -15.93
C ILE A 127 7.64 -7.15 -17.09
N LYS A 128 8.39 -7.39 -18.16
CA LYS A 128 7.93 -8.21 -19.30
C LYS A 128 7.49 -9.60 -18.89
N HIS A 129 8.14 -10.18 -17.89
CA HIS A 129 7.83 -11.54 -17.45
C HIS A 129 6.66 -11.57 -16.45
N PHE A 130 6.64 -10.69 -15.46
CA PHE A 130 5.72 -10.77 -14.33
C PHE A 130 4.59 -9.74 -14.36
N MET A 131 4.75 -8.62 -15.05
CA MET A 131 3.81 -7.50 -15.10
C MET A 131 3.74 -6.90 -16.53
N PRO A 132 3.45 -7.71 -17.57
CA PRO A 132 3.68 -7.32 -18.97
C PRO A 132 2.91 -6.07 -19.42
N LYS A 133 1.81 -5.73 -18.74
CA LYS A 133 1.03 -4.51 -19.02
C LYS A 133 1.77 -3.21 -18.66
N LEU A 134 2.85 -3.30 -17.88
CA LEU A 134 3.66 -2.15 -17.48
C LEU A 134 4.95 -2.00 -18.30
N ALA A 135 5.20 -2.89 -19.27
CA ALA A 135 6.42 -2.87 -20.07
C ALA A 135 6.54 -1.55 -20.86
N GLY A 136 7.74 -0.97 -20.88
CA GLY A 136 8.00 0.30 -21.56
C GLY A 136 7.50 1.55 -20.81
N LEU A 137 7.02 1.43 -19.58
CA LEU A 137 6.60 2.56 -18.74
C LEU A 137 7.72 3.11 -17.84
N ASP A 138 8.96 2.68 -18.06
CA ASP A 138 10.15 3.15 -17.34
C ASP A 138 10.03 3.01 -15.80
N ALA A 139 9.43 1.91 -15.36
CA ALA A 139 9.28 1.62 -13.94
C ALA A 139 10.55 0.98 -13.36
N VAL A 140 10.81 1.26 -12.07
CA VAL A 140 11.76 0.49 -11.26
C VAL A 140 11.03 -0.62 -10.51
N VAL A 141 11.71 -1.72 -10.18
CA VAL A 141 11.11 -2.84 -9.46
C VAL A 141 11.81 -3.06 -8.12
N ASN A 142 11.05 -3.00 -7.04
CA ASN A 142 11.47 -3.35 -5.69
C ASN A 142 10.99 -4.75 -5.34
N ILE A 143 11.90 -5.60 -4.87
CA ILE A 143 11.59 -6.94 -4.40
C ILE A 143 12.05 -7.05 -2.96
N GLY A 144 11.22 -7.61 -2.08
CA GLY A 144 11.61 -7.79 -0.70
C GLY A 144 10.51 -8.38 0.17
N ARG A 145 10.78 -8.45 1.47
CA ARG A 145 9.86 -9.03 2.44
C ARG A 145 8.68 -8.12 2.68
N MET A 146 7.50 -8.73 2.75
CA MET A 146 6.25 -8.06 3.09
C MET A 146 5.52 -8.84 4.17
N THR A 147 4.97 -8.11 5.14
CA THR A 147 4.11 -8.64 6.19
C THR A 147 2.81 -7.86 6.19
N ILE A 148 1.69 -8.56 6.28
CA ILE A 148 0.33 -8.00 6.35
C ILE A 148 -0.38 -8.68 7.52
N ALA A 149 -0.83 -7.92 8.51
CA ALA A 149 -1.60 -8.41 9.64
C ALA A 149 -2.98 -7.75 9.70
N GLY A 150 -3.98 -8.48 10.17
CA GLY A 150 -5.34 -7.96 10.36
C GLY A 150 -6.13 -7.75 9.05
N LEU A 151 -5.66 -8.30 7.92
CA LEU A 151 -6.38 -8.25 6.65
C LEU A 151 -7.55 -9.24 6.68
N ASP A 152 -8.76 -8.69 6.69
CA ASP A 152 -9.99 -9.44 6.53
C ASP A 152 -10.76 -8.93 5.30
N PHE A 153 -10.87 -9.77 4.28
CA PHE A 153 -11.64 -9.46 3.07
C PHE A 153 -13.16 -9.56 3.30
N GLU A 154 -13.62 -10.18 4.40
CA GLU A 154 -15.04 -10.36 4.73
C GLU A 154 -15.62 -9.24 5.59
N ALA A 155 -14.79 -8.49 6.33
CA ALA A 155 -15.24 -7.41 7.22
C ALA A 155 -15.90 -6.26 6.43
N GLU A 156 -17.21 -6.03 6.54
CA GLU A 156 -17.91 -4.94 5.81
C GLU A 156 -17.15 -3.60 5.91
N GLU A 157 -17.06 -2.86 4.79
CA GLU A 157 -16.63 -1.46 4.84
C GLU A 157 -17.63 -0.73 5.74
N VAL A 158 -17.18 -0.28 6.91
CA VAL A 158 -18.02 0.51 7.82
C VAL A 158 -18.13 1.88 7.17
N ASP A 159 -19.09 2.02 6.25
CA ASP A 159 -19.41 3.30 5.64
C ASP A 159 -19.84 4.27 6.75
N GLY A 160 -19.11 5.37 6.87
CA GLY A 160 -19.31 6.39 7.90
C GLY A 160 -20.55 7.25 7.66
N ASN A 161 -21.68 6.64 7.35
CA ASN A 161 -22.93 7.36 7.11
C ASN A 161 -23.98 7.04 8.18
N GLN A 162 -24.03 7.91 9.21
CA GLN A 162 -25.12 8.15 10.18
C GLN A 162 -24.60 9.29 11.11
N ASN A 163 -25.14 10.51 11.23
CA ASN A 163 -26.48 11.05 11.06
C ASN A 163 -26.38 12.57 10.75
N ARG A 164 -27.13 13.08 9.76
CA ARG A 164 -27.65 14.46 9.86
C ARG A 164 -28.96 14.38 10.64
N PRO A 165 -29.15 15.11 11.74
CA PRO A 165 -30.48 15.30 12.27
C PRO A 165 -31.23 16.24 11.31
N ASP A 166 -32.32 15.74 10.74
CA ASP A 166 -33.33 16.55 10.10
C ASP A 166 -33.94 17.47 11.17
N ASN A 167 -33.65 18.77 11.12
CA ASN A 167 -34.38 19.76 11.90
C ASN A 167 -35.54 20.28 11.06
N ILE A 168 -36.75 19.98 11.55
CA ILE A 168 -38.02 20.67 11.27
C ILE A 168 -37.93 22.11 11.80
#